data_AF-A0A4V2AUX9-F1
#
_entry.id   AF-A0A4V2AUX9-F1
#
_cell.length_a   1.000
_cell.length_b   1.000
_cell.length_c   1.000
_cell.angle_alpha   90.00
_cell.angle_beta   90.00
_cell.angle_gamma   90.00
#
_symmetry.space_group_name_H-M   'P 1'
#
loop_
_entity.id
_entity.type
_entity.pdbx_description
1 polymer ?
#
loop_
_entity_poly.entity_id
_entity_poly.type
_entity_poly.pdbx_seq_one_letter_code
_entity_poly.pdbx_strand_id
1 'polypeptide(L)'
;MNKSIILALGLTASLFASCKKDDDKPSDNQKIPYTTLTSTSSYFATFPGPDSATSVDISGQQTRISMLKEMDAYMRLATTSVVDAAKLRNMYRNLNAPFNSAALNAATDKTLISKTAQSFPAADAATERDRFDGFFDALAATSAFHNQVASQGSAGLLDAKYLVDAKGFEYGQFVQKGMMGALMLDQISNIYLGTEKQGADNSVLVTGKNYTAMEHHWDEAYGYLTGNAYFPMKDPADATKWLESYLGSYVRQVGAPYGNPTEVYLSFLHGRAAIVNNDMNTKNTQIANIRVALEKAVATIAVSYLNKSKT
;
A
#
# COMPACT_ATOMS: atom_id res chain seq x y z
N MET A 1 -39.84 52.04 51.07
CA MET A 1 -39.30 50.67 50.95
C MET A 1 -39.29 50.29 49.48
N ASN A 2 -38.10 49.98 48.93
CA ASN A 2 -37.82 49.34 47.64
C ASN A 2 -38.06 50.16 46.36
N LYS A 3 -37.18 50.17 45.35
CA LYS A 3 -35.74 49.96 45.15
C LYS A 3 -35.53 50.46 43.72
N SER A 4 -34.72 51.48 43.50
CA SER A 4 -34.40 52.00 42.16
C SER A 4 -33.53 50.98 41.43
N ILE A 5 -33.97 50.55 40.23
CA ILE A 5 -33.18 49.71 39.33
C ILE A 5 -32.50 50.64 38.32
N ILE A 6 -31.18 50.76 38.44
CA ILE A 6 -30.31 51.44 37.48
C ILE A 6 -29.99 50.44 36.38
N LEU A 7 -30.42 50.73 35.15
CA LEU A 7 -30.04 49.99 33.95
C LEU A 7 -28.65 50.49 33.49
N ALA A 8 -27.60 49.71 33.77
CA ALA A 8 -26.27 49.98 33.23
C ALA A 8 -26.16 49.34 31.84
N LEU A 9 -26.05 50.18 30.79
CA LEU A 9 -25.61 49.78 29.46
C LEU A 9 -24.13 49.37 29.52
N GLY A 10 -23.85 48.07 29.48
CA GLY A 10 -22.50 47.54 29.28
C GLY A 10 -22.19 47.46 27.79
N LEU A 11 -21.40 48.39 27.28
CA LEU A 11 -20.83 48.36 25.93
C LEU A 11 -19.77 47.23 25.88
N THR A 12 -20.14 46.06 25.37
CA THR A 12 -19.18 44.96 25.15
C THR A 12 -18.51 45.18 23.80
N ALA A 13 -17.31 45.74 23.82
CA ALA A 13 -16.45 45.81 22.64
C ALA A 13 -15.91 44.40 22.35
N SER A 14 -16.55 43.71 21.40
CA SER A 14 -16.07 42.46 20.82
C SER A 14 -14.81 42.75 19.99
N LEU A 15 -13.65 42.63 20.61
CA LEU A 15 -12.37 42.58 19.91
C LEU A 15 -12.34 41.29 19.07
N PHE A 16 -12.65 41.41 17.78
CA PHE A 16 -12.31 40.38 16.79
C PHE A 16 -10.79 40.35 16.65
N ALA A 17 -10.12 39.58 17.50
CA ALA A 17 -8.76 39.15 17.24
C ALA A 17 -8.81 38.17 16.06
N SER A 18 -8.55 38.70 14.86
CA SER A 18 -8.23 37.89 13.68
C SER A 18 -6.88 37.22 13.93
N CYS A 19 -6.89 36.03 14.54
CA CYS A 19 -5.76 35.11 14.43
C CYS A 19 -5.57 34.80 12.94
N LYS A 20 -4.58 35.44 12.30
CA LYS A 20 -3.97 34.83 11.12
C LYS A 20 -3.48 33.47 11.59
N LYS A 21 -4.04 32.39 11.06
CA LYS A 21 -3.37 31.10 11.13
C LYS A 21 -2.08 31.30 10.33
N ASP A 22 -0.97 31.46 11.04
CA ASP A 22 0.32 31.21 10.42
C ASP A 22 0.30 29.71 10.13
N ASP A 23 0.15 29.35 8.86
CA ASP A 23 0.22 27.96 8.45
C ASP A 23 1.62 27.44 8.79
N ASP A 24 1.69 26.39 9.62
CA ASP A 24 2.95 25.77 9.99
C ASP A 24 3.68 25.33 8.72
N LYS A 25 4.89 25.87 8.53
CA LYS A 25 5.72 25.59 7.36
C LYS A 25 6.65 24.41 7.64
N PRO A 26 7.05 23.67 6.59
CA PRO A 26 8.22 22.79 6.67
C PRO A 26 9.43 23.58 7.19
N SER A 27 10.36 22.89 7.84
CA SER A 27 11.62 23.51 8.27
C SER A 27 12.42 23.96 7.04
N ASP A 28 12.36 25.26 6.70
CA ASP A 28 13.03 25.86 5.53
C ASP A 28 14.57 25.66 5.51
N ASN A 29 15.16 25.19 6.61
CA ASN A 29 16.61 24.98 6.76
C ASN A 29 17.06 23.51 6.65
N GLN A 30 16.17 22.54 6.45
CA GLN A 30 16.54 21.13 6.49
C GLN A 30 16.75 20.54 5.08
N LYS A 31 17.80 20.98 4.37
CA LYS A 31 18.21 20.27 3.15
C LYS A 31 18.87 18.93 3.49
N ILE A 32 18.51 17.89 2.77
CA ILE A 32 19.07 16.54 2.90
C ILE A 32 20.04 16.30 1.74
N PRO A 33 21.37 16.21 1.97
CA PRO A 33 22.32 15.92 0.91
C PRO A 33 22.13 14.49 0.39
N TYR A 34 21.94 14.31 -0.93
CA TYR A 34 21.74 12.98 -1.50
C TYR A 34 22.92 12.02 -1.24
N THR A 35 24.12 12.56 -1.10
CA THR A 35 25.36 11.79 -0.83
C THR A 35 25.40 11.17 0.57
N THR A 36 24.56 11.61 1.51
CA THR A 36 24.46 10.98 2.83
C THR A 36 23.49 9.82 2.87
N LEU A 37 22.74 9.59 1.79
CA LEU A 37 21.72 8.55 1.69
C LEU A 37 22.32 7.27 1.10
N THR A 38 22.18 6.17 1.82
CA THR A 38 22.68 4.86 1.43
C THR A 38 21.56 3.84 1.47
N SER A 39 21.83 2.64 0.96
CA SER A 39 20.89 1.52 0.99
C SER A 39 20.52 1.03 2.39
N THR A 40 21.20 1.51 3.44
CA THR A 40 20.95 1.17 4.84
C THR A 40 20.47 2.36 5.67
N SER A 41 20.36 3.56 5.07
CA SER A 41 19.68 4.69 5.72
C SER A 41 18.25 4.27 6.06
N SER A 42 17.83 4.48 7.31
CA SER A 42 16.46 4.15 7.75
C SER A 42 15.47 5.18 7.24
N TYR A 43 14.54 4.76 6.38
CA TYR A 43 13.49 5.61 5.82
C TYR A 43 12.73 6.37 6.91
N PHE A 44 12.38 5.70 8.01
CA PHE A 44 11.61 6.30 9.11
C PHE A 44 12.41 7.28 9.97
N ALA A 45 13.74 7.20 9.96
CA ALA A 45 14.62 8.09 10.72
C ALA A 45 15.26 9.20 9.86
N THR A 46 15.28 9.05 8.54
CA THR A 46 15.89 10.00 7.60
C THR A 46 15.07 11.28 7.45
N PHE A 47 13.75 11.22 7.61
CA PHE A 47 12.84 12.34 7.36
C PHE A 47 12.12 12.79 8.64
N PRO A 48 12.79 13.50 9.56
CA PRO A 48 12.11 14.11 10.70
C PRO A 48 11.26 15.30 10.23
N GLY A 49 10.11 15.49 10.87
CA GLY A 49 9.31 16.69 10.77
C GLY A 49 9.77 17.79 11.74
N PRO A 50 9.03 18.91 11.81
CA PRO A 50 9.44 20.09 12.59
C PRO A 50 9.58 19.86 14.09
N ASP A 51 8.86 18.90 14.66
CA ASP A 51 8.92 18.50 16.07
C ASP A 51 10.04 17.47 16.37
N SER A 52 10.90 17.19 15.39
CA SER A 52 11.92 16.12 15.41
C SER A 52 11.37 14.69 15.46
N ALA A 53 10.06 14.48 15.49
CA ALA A 53 9.46 13.17 15.24
C ALA A 53 9.49 12.86 13.74
N THR A 54 9.26 11.62 13.34
CA THR A 54 9.23 11.27 11.91
C THR A 54 8.08 11.98 11.19
N SER A 55 8.33 12.45 9.97
CA SER A 55 7.31 12.91 9.03
C SER A 55 6.73 11.76 8.20
N VAL A 56 7.28 10.55 8.30
CA VAL A 56 6.81 9.40 7.52
C VAL A 56 5.60 8.76 8.18
N ASP A 57 4.49 8.67 7.43
CA ASP A 57 3.28 7.94 7.84
C ASP A 57 2.86 6.98 6.72
N ILE A 58 2.91 5.67 7.01
CA ILE A 58 2.49 4.59 6.09
C ILE A 58 1.46 3.67 6.74
N SER A 59 0.83 4.11 7.82
CA SER A 59 -0.07 3.30 8.66
C SER A 59 -1.26 2.74 7.86
N GLY A 60 -1.79 3.53 6.92
CA GLY A 60 -2.89 3.12 6.05
C GLY A 60 -2.50 2.00 5.08
N GLN A 61 -1.27 2.02 4.59
CA GLN A 61 -0.71 1.00 3.70
C GLN A 61 -0.44 -0.28 4.49
N GLN A 62 0.23 -0.17 5.64
CA GLN A 62 0.48 -1.32 6.51
C GLN A 62 -0.83 -2.02 6.93
N THR A 63 -1.88 -1.25 7.23
CA THR A 63 -3.21 -1.79 7.54
C THR A 63 -3.76 -2.60 6.38
N ARG A 64 -3.78 -2.05 5.15
CA ARG A 64 -4.30 -2.76 3.97
C ARG A 64 -3.46 -3.98 3.60
N ILE A 65 -2.13 -3.91 3.70
CA ILE A 65 -1.26 -5.06 3.47
C ILE A 65 -1.53 -6.15 4.51
N SER A 66 -1.80 -5.79 5.77
CA SER A 66 -2.16 -6.75 6.82
C SER A 66 -3.54 -7.38 6.59
N MET A 67 -4.51 -6.61 6.11
CA MET A 67 -5.81 -7.14 5.65
C MET A 67 -5.63 -8.16 4.52
N LEU A 68 -4.78 -7.85 3.53
CA LEU A 68 -4.47 -8.79 2.45
C LEU A 68 -3.73 -10.04 2.96
N LYS A 69 -2.87 -9.94 3.98
CA LYS A 69 -2.22 -11.10 4.61
C LYS A 69 -3.22 -12.05 5.26
N GLU A 70 -4.18 -11.52 6.02
CA GLU A 70 -5.22 -12.35 6.60
C GLU A 70 -6.15 -12.95 5.53
N MET A 71 -6.46 -12.18 4.48
CA MET A 71 -7.25 -12.68 3.36
C MET A 71 -6.51 -13.80 2.59
N ASP A 72 -5.21 -13.64 2.34
CA ASP A 72 -4.37 -14.68 1.74
C ASP A 72 -4.32 -15.94 2.61
N ALA A 73 -4.18 -15.78 3.92
CA ALA A 73 -4.20 -16.90 4.86
C ALA A 73 -5.56 -17.63 4.83
N TYR A 74 -6.68 -16.90 4.77
CA TYR A 74 -8.00 -17.51 4.65
C TYR A 74 -8.18 -18.25 3.32
N MET A 75 -7.75 -17.67 2.20
CA MET A 75 -7.79 -18.33 0.89
C MET A 75 -6.97 -19.62 0.85
N ARG A 76 -5.83 -19.67 1.55
CA ARG A 76 -4.99 -20.88 1.63
C ARG A 76 -5.69 -22.06 2.31
N LEU A 77 -6.68 -21.82 3.16
CA LEU A 77 -7.48 -22.89 3.76
C LEU A 77 -8.30 -23.67 2.72
N ALA A 78 -8.49 -23.12 1.52
CA ALA A 78 -9.20 -23.79 0.43
C ALA A 78 -8.57 -25.13 0.04
N THR A 79 -7.28 -25.36 0.31
CA THR A 79 -6.61 -26.64 0.02
C THR A 79 -6.92 -27.73 1.04
N THR A 80 -7.51 -27.40 2.18
CA THR A 80 -7.81 -28.34 3.27
C THR A 80 -9.24 -28.27 3.77
N SER A 81 -10.03 -27.29 3.32
CA SER A 81 -11.40 -27.04 3.77
C SER A 81 -12.16 -26.20 2.76
N VAL A 82 -13.49 -26.18 2.88
CA VAL A 82 -14.33 -25.26 2.10
C VAL A 82 -14.21 -23.84 2.65
N VAL A 83 -14.04 -22.86 1.77
CA VAL A 83 -14.03 -21.43 2.11
C VAL A 83 -15.30 -20.73 1.62
N ASP A 84 -15.65 -19.61 2.26
CA ASP A 84 -16.86 -18.85 2.00
C ASP A 84 -16.55 -17.57 1.20
N ALA A 85 -17.17 -17.45 0.03
CA ALA A 85 -17.07 -16.26 -0.81
C ALA A 85 -17.63 -15.00 -0.14
N ALA A 86 -18.68 -15.12 0.69
CA ALA A 86 -19.23 -13.98 1.43
C ALA A 86 -18.21 -13.45 2.45
N LYS A 87 -17.48 -14.33 3.13
CA LYS A 87 -16.36 -13.92 4.00
C LYS A 87 -15.25 -13.22 3.23
N LEU A 88 -14.85 -13.73 2.06
CA LEU A 88 -13.85 -13.06 1.20
C LEU A 88 -14.31 -11.66 0.76
N ARG A 89 -15.59 -11.52 0.36
CA ARG A 89 -16.18 -10.21 0.02
C ARG A 89 -16.18 -9.26 1.22
N ASN A 90 -16.47 -9.77 2.41
CA ASN A 90 -16.41 -9.00 3.65
C ASN A 90 -14.97 -8.55 3.96
N MET A 91 -13.96 -9.42 3.85
CA MET A 91 -12.55 -9.05 4.01
C MET A 91 -12.12 -7.98 2.98
N TYR A 92 -12.55 -8.14 1.73
CA TYR A 92 -12.22 -7.20 0.66
C TYR A 92 -12.81 -5.79 0.90
N ARG A 93 -14.00 -5.73 1.51
CA ARG A 93 -14.75 -4.49 1.80
C ARG A 93 -14.62 -4.00 3.24
N ASN A 94 -13.92 -4.73 4.12
CA ASN A 94 -13.91 -4.55 5.58
C ASN A 94 -15.31 -4.42 6.20
N LEU A 95 -16.17 -5.42 5.97
CA LEU A 95 -17.54 -5.45 6.50
C LEU A 95 -17.70 -6.60 7.49
N ASN A 96 -18.55 -6.42 8.51
CA ASN A 96 -18.94 -7.48 9.46
C ASN A 96 -17.75 -8.10 10.23
N ALA A 97 -16.75 -7.29 10.61
CA ALA A 97 -15.57 -7.71 11.37
C ALA A 97 -14.92 -9.02 10.84
N PRO A 98 -14.45 -9.04 9.58
CA PRO A 98 -14.11 -10.29 8.90
C PRO A 98 -12.69 -10.81 9.20
N PHE A 99 -11.88 -10.00 9.89
CA PHE A 99 -10.50 -10.29 10.23
C PHE A 99 -10.39 -10.90 11.65
N ASN A 100 -9.35 -11.67 11.88
CA ASN A 100 -8.98 -12.14 13.21
C ASN A 100 -8.46 -10.99 14.08
N SER A 101 -7.71 -10.05 13.48
CA SER A 101 -7.24 -8.86 14.18
C SER A 101 -8.35 -7.86 14.43
N ALA A 102 -8.62 -7.59 15.71
CA ALA A 102 -9.57 -6.55 16.13
C ALA A 102 -9.20 -5.16 15.61
N ALA A 103 -7.90 -4.86 15.49
CA ALA A 103 -7.42 -3.58 14.96
C ALA A 103 -7.77 -3.40 13.48
N LEU A 104 -7.72 -4.48 12.68
CA LEU A 104 -8.11 -4.41 11.26
C LEU A 104 -9.62 -4.22 11.11
N ASN A 105 -10.42 -4.90 11.94
CA ASN A 105 -11.87 -4.73 11.97
C ASN A 105 -12.29 -3.30 12.38
N ALA A 106 -11.54 -2.66 13.29
CA ALA A 106 -11.80 -1.30 13.73
C ALA A 106 -11.40 -0.23 12.69
N ALA A 107 -10.51 -0.55 11.75
CA ALA A 107 -10.04 0.37 10.70
C ALA A 107 -11.06 0.55 9.57
N THR A 108 -12.24 1.06 9.89
CA THR A 108 -13.40 1.17 8.98
C THR A 108 -13.17 2.08 7.77
N ASP A 109 -12.19 2.99 7.84
CA ASP A 109 -11.78 3.86 6.73
C ASP A 109 -10.72 3.20 5.80
N LYS A 110 -10.33 1.96 6.08
CA LYS A 110 -9.41 1.16 5.27
C LYS A 110 -10.14 -0.05 4.70
N THR A 111 -10.16 -0.13 3.37
CA THR A 111 -10.64 -1.28 2.62
C THR A 111 -9.67 -1.60 1.49
N LEU A 112 -9.64 -2.86 1.05
CA LEU A 112 -8.87 -3.28 -0.12
C LEU A 112 -9.55 -2.77 -1.40
N ILE A 113 -10.88 -2.92 -1.49
CA ILE A 113 -11.67 -2.56 -2.67
C ILE A 113 -11.53 -1.10 -3.10
N SER A 114 -11.46 -0.15 -2.15
CA SER A 114 -11.35 1.28 -2.47
C SER A 114 -10.05 1.63 -3.20
N LYS A 115 -9.04 0.74 -3.11
CA LYS A 115 -7.71 0.92 -3.66
C LYS A 115 -7.39 -0.04 -4.81
N THR A 116 -8.28 -0.97 -5.12
CA THR A 116 -8.17 -1.84 -6.29
C THR A 116 -8.59 -1.10 -7.56
N ALA A 117 -7.73 -1.12 -8.58
CA ALA A 117 -7.90 -0.50 -9.89
C ALA A 117 -8.31 0.98 -9.79
N GLN A 118 -7.77 1.70 -8.81
CA GLN A 118 -8.21 3.07 -8.52
C GLN A 118 -7.84 4.04 -9.65
N SER A 119 -6.76 3.78 -10.38
CA SER A 119 -6.34 4.66 -11.47
C SER A 119 -7.27 4.63 -12.68
N PHE A 120 -8.12 3.62 -12.79
CA PHE A 120 -9.02 3.47 -13.91
C PHE A 120 -10.22 4.43 -13.80
N PRO A 121 -10.84 4.79 -14.94
CA PRO A 121 -12.17 5.38 -14.94
C PRO A 121 -13.14 4.55 -14.09
N ALA A 122 -14.11 5.20 -13.44
CA ALA A 122 -14.96 4.55 -12.43
C ALA A 122 -15.66 3.27 -12.93
N ALA A 123 -16.11 3.25 -14.19
CA ALA A 123 -16.75 2.08 -14.79
C ALA A 123 -15.78 0.89 -15.00
N ASP A 124 -14.55 1.18 -15.43
CA ASP A 124 -13.52 0.15 -15.63
C ASP A 124 -13.00 -0.35 -14.27
N ALA A 125 -12.84 0.54 -13.29
CA ALA A 125 -12.51 0.19 -11.92
C ALA A 125 -13.58 -0.72 -11.29
N ALA A 126 -14.87 -0.43 -11.52
CA ALA A 126 -15.97 -1.29 -11.06
C ALA A 126 -15.90 -2.68 -11.72
N THR A 127 -15.68 -2.73 -13.03
CA THR A 127 -15.53 -4.00 -13.78
C THR A 127 -14.39 -4.85 -13.24
N GLU A 128 -13.25 -4.25 -12.92
CA GLU A 128 -12.11 -4.98 -12.37
C GLU A 128 -12.38 -5.44 -10.93
N ARG A 129 -13.08 -4.65 -10.10
CA ARG A 129 -13.49 -5.07 -8.74
C ARG A 129 -14.49 -6.23 -8.77
N ASP A 130 -15.44 -6.20 -9.68
CA ASP A 130 -16.40 -7.29 -9.89
C ASP A 130 -15.72 -8.57 -10.37
N ARG A 131 -14.63 -8.45 -11.14
CA ARG A 131 -13.78 -9.59 -11.51
C ARG A 131 -13.16 -10.27 -10.29
N PHE A 132 -12.70 -9.51 -9.29
CA PHE A 132 -12.23 -10.09 -8.03
C PHE A 132 -13.36 -10.80 -7.26
N ASP A 133 -14.58 -10.24 -7.24
CA ASP A 133 -15.73 -10.92 -6.63
C ASP A 133 -16.01 -12.26 -7.32
N GLY A 134 -15.93 -12.31 -8.66
CA GLY A 134 -16.01 -13.56 -9.42
C GLY A 134 -14.91 -14.56 -9.07
N PHE A 135 -13.69 -14.10 -8.80
CA PHE A 135 -12.61 -14.98 -8.32
C PHE A 135 -12.89 -15.54 -6.93
N PHE A 136 -13.56 -14.78 -6.04
CA PHE A 136 -13.95 -15.29 -4.72
C PHE A 136 -14.99 -16.40 -4.84
N ASP A 137 -15.99 -16.22 -5.71
CA ASP A 137 -17.00 -17.25 -5.99
C ASP A 137 -16.36 -18.51 -6.59
N ALA A 138 -15.45 -18.34 -7.55
CA ALA A 138 -14.74 -19.45 -8.18
C ALA A 138 -13.84 -20.21 -7.19
N LEU A 139 -13.13 -19.51 -6.30
CA LEU A 139 -12.32 -20.14 -5.26
C LEU A 139 -13.20 -20.93 -4.28
N ALA A 140 -14.30 -20.34 -3.80
CA ALA A 140 -15.23 -21.02 -2.89
C ALA A 140 -15.82 -22.29 -3.53
N ALA A 141 -16.29 -22.20 -4.79
CA ALA A 141 -16.79 -23.34 -5.54
C ALA A 141 -15.72 -24.43 -5.71
N THR A 142 -14.48 -24.04 -6.05
CA THR A 142 -13.37 -24.99 -6.23
C THR A 142 -12.97 -25.66 -4.90
N SER A 143 -13.07 -24.94 -3.78
CA SER A 143 -12.71 -25.46 -2.44
C SER A 143 -13.59 -26.63 -1.97
N ALA A 144 -14.78 -26.82 -2.55
CA ALA A 144 -15.60 -28.01 -2.33
C ALA A 144 -14.90 -29.32 -2.76
N PHE A 145 -13.88 -29.22 -3.63
CA PHE A 145 -13.12 -30.35 -4.16
C PHE A 145 -11.74 -30.52 -3.50
N HIS A 146 -11.47 -29.88 -2.36
CA HIS A 146 -10.18 -29.97 -1.66
C HIS A 146 -9.76 -31.39 -1.27
N ASN A 147 -10.70 -32.34 -1.18
CA ASN A 147 -10.44 -33.74 -0.89
C ASN A 147 -10.40 -34.65 -2.13
N GLN A 148 -10.49 -34.07 -3.33
CA GLN A 148 -10.43 -34.80 -4.60
C GLN A 148 -9.06 -34.60 -5.25
N VAL A 149 -8.63 -35.59 -6.04
CA VAL A 149 -7.42 -35.48 -6.87
C VAL A 149 -7.79 -34.76 -8.17
N ALA A 150 -7.07 -33.70 -8.52
CA ALA A 150 -7.29 -33.00 -9.78
C ALA A 150 -6.95 -33.91 -10.97
N SER A 151 -7.73 -33.80 -12.05
CA SER A 151 -7.44 -34.43 -13.33
C SER A 151 -7.98 -33.57 -14.47
N GLN A 152 -7.63 -33.86 -15.73
CA GLN A 152 -8.11 -33.08 -16.86
C GLN A 152 -9.65 -33.02 -16.87
N GLY A 153 -10.21 -31.80 -16.82
CA GLY A 153 -11.66 -31.59 -16.78
C GLY A 153 -12.30 -31.76 -15.40
N SER A 154 -11.53 -32.04 -14.34
CA SER A 154 -12.04 -32.23 -12.97
C SER A 154 -11.26 -31.39 -11.96
N ALA A 155 -11.98 -30.61 -11.14
CA ALA A 155 -11.41 -29.83 -10.05
C ALA A 155 -10.86 -30.72 -8.92
N GLY A 156 -9.85 -30.24 -8.21
CA GLY A 156 -9.26 -30.94 -7.07
C GLY A 156 -7.86 -30.43 -6.72
N LEU A 157 -7.11 -31.21 -5.93
CA LEU A 157 -5.71 -30.95 -5.62
C LEU A 157 -4.79 -31.59 -6.67
N LEU A 158 -4.03 -30.75 -7.38
CA LEU A 158 -2.88 -31.15 -8.18
C LEU A 158 -1.64 -31.26 -7.27
N ASP A 159 -0.90 -32.36 -7.41
CA ASP A 159 0.28 -32.69 -6.58
C ASP A 159 0.04 -32.59 -5.06
N ALA A 160 -1.20 -32.87 -4.63
CA ALA A 160 -1.65 -32.72 -3.24
C ALA A 160 -1.42 -31.31 -2.64
N LYS A 161 -1.23 -30.29 -3.50
CA LYS A 161 -0.77 -28.95 -3.07
C LYS A 161 -1.54 -27.81 -3.71
N TYR A 162 -1.83 -27.89 -5.01
CA TYR A 162 -2.43 -26.79 -5.76
C TYR A 162 -3.90 -27.10 -5.99
N LEU A 163 -4.80 -26.34 -5.35
CA LEU A 163 -6.23 -26.46 -5.62
C LEU A 163 -6.56 -25.78 -6.94
N VAL A 164 -7.02 -26.55 -7.92
CA VAL A 164 -7.34 -26.07 -9.26
C VAL A 164 -8.77 -26.43 -9.66
N ASP A 165 -9.38 -25.59 -10.49
CA ASP A 165 -10.66 -25.91 -11.14
C ASP A 165 -10.49 -26.93 -12.28
N ALA A 166 -11.59 -27.28 -12.94
CA ALA A 166 -11.59 -28.21 -14.09
C ALA A 166 -10.74 -27.74 -15.29
N LYS A 167 -10.39 -26.45 -15.35
CA LYS A 167 -9.51 -25.84 -16.38
C LYS A 167 -8.06 -25.74 -15.92
N GLY A 168 -7.74 -26.15 -14.69
CA GLY A 168 -6.41 -26.03 -14.11
C GLY A 168 -6.12 -24.65 -13.48
N PHE A 169 -7.12 -23.82 -13.24
CA PHE A 169 -6.92 -22.49 -12.64
C PHE A 169 -6.91 -22.53 -11.12
N GLU A 170 -5.84 -22.01 -10.52
CA GLU A 170 -5.69 -21.80 -9.08
C GLU A 170 -6.17 -20.39 -8.70
N TYR A 171 -7.48 -20.21 -8.47
CA TYR A 171 -8.08 -18.88 -8.24
C TYR A 171 -7.51 -18.13 -7.03
N GLY A 172 -6.97 -18.83 -6.03
CA GLY A 172 -6.24 -18.19 -4.93
C GLY A 172 -5.04 -17.37 -5.42
N GLN A 173 -4.35 -17.84 -6.48
CA GLN A 173 -3.27 -17.09 -7.12
C GLN A 173 -3.78 -15.93 -7.97
N PHE A 174 -4.96 -16.06 -8.57
CA PHE A 174 -5.57 -14.98 -9.36
C PHE A 174 -5.88 -13.80 -8.45
N VAL A 175 -6.45 -14.05 -7.27
CA VAL A 175 -6.66 -13.00 -6.26
C VAL A 175 -5.33 -12.47 -5.76
N GLN A 176 -4.43 -13.33 -5.27
CA GLN A 176 -3.17 -12.88 -4.65
C GLN A 176 -2.32 -12.06 -5.62
N LYS A 177 -2.03 -12.60 -6.81
CA LYS A 177 -1.18 -11.94 -7.81
C LYS A 177 -1.92 -10.81 -8.51
N GLY A 178 -3.23 -10.94 -8.72
CA GLY A 178 -4.06 -9.85 -9.23
C GLY A 178 -3.99 -8.63 -8.33
N MET A 179 -4.08 -8.81 -7.00
CA MET A 179 -3.94 -7.71 -6.04
C MET A 179 -2.54 -7.08 -6.03
N MET A 180 -1.48 -7.82 -6.40
CA MET A 180 -0.16 -7.21 -6.58
C MET A 180 -0.15 -6.17 -7.69
N GLY A 181 -0.88 -6.41 -8.79
CA GLY A 181 -1.04 -5.45 -9.88
C GLY A 181 -2.09 -4.38 -9.58
N ALA A 182 -3.33 -4.81 -9.38
CA ALA A 182 -4.50 -3.94 -9.27
C ALA A 182 -4.55 -3.12 -7.97
N LEU A 183 -3.88 -3.55 -6.90
CA LEU A 183 -3.73 -2.77 -5.68
C LEU A 183 -2.33 -2.18 -5.56
N MET A 184 -1.28 -2.99 -5.44
CA MET A 184 0.04 -2.44 -5.05
C MET A 184 0.70 -1.64 -6.17
N LEU A 185 0.88 -2.24 -7.35
CA LEU A 185 1.53 -1.57 -8.48
C LEU A 185 0.72 -0.35 -8.94
N ASP A 186 -0.60 -0.47 -9.01
CA ASP A 186 -1.49 0.64 -9.37
C ASP A 186 -1.38 1.82 -8.40
N GLN A 187 -1.45 1.54 -7.09
CA GLN A 187 -1.34 2.59 -6.08
C GLN A 187 0.02 3.25 -6.12
N ILE A 188 1.12 2.51 -6.24
CA ILE A 188 2.47 3.09 -6.31
C ILE A 188 2.61 3.92 -7.58
N SER A 189 2.45 3.30 -8.74
CA SER A 189 2.86 3.90 -10.01
C SER A 189 1.87 4.94 -10.52
N ASN A 190 0.57 4.70 -10.41
CA ASN A 190 -0.44 5.52 -11.08
C ASN A 190 -1.12 6.51 -10.14
N ILE A 191 -1.31 6.15 -8.86
CA ILE A 191 -1.94 7.03 -7.87
C ILE A 191 -0.90 7.88 -7.16
N TYR A 192 -0.09 7.28 -6.29
CA TYR A 192 0.75 8.03 -5.35
C TYR A 192 1.96 8.68 -6.00
N LEU A 193 2.60 8.03 -6.97
CA LEU A 193 3.61 8.68 -7.82
C LEU A 193 3.00 9.33 -9.08
N GLY A 194 1.67 9.37 -9.17
CA GLY A 194 0.91 9.98 -10.25
C GLY A 194 0.93 11.51 -10.21
N THR A 195 0.57 12.13 -11.33
CA THR A 195 0.62 13.59 -11.51
C THR A 195 -0.18 14.36 -10.46
N GLU A 196 -1.39 13.90 -10.10
CA GLU A 196 -2.22 14.57 -9.09
C GLU A 196 -1.52 14.61 -7.73
N LYS A 197 -1.07 13.46 -7.24
CA LYS A 197 -0.47 13.31 -5.90
C LYS A 197 0.90 13.96 -5.80
N GLN A 198 1.67 13.93 -6.89
CA GLN A 198 2.98 14.56 -7.00
C GLN A 198 2.92 16.03 -7.44
N GLY A 199 1.72 16.55 -7.66
CA GLY A 199 1.42 17.98 -7.81
C GLY A 199 0.74 18.59 -6.58
N ALA A 200 0.60 17.82 -5.49
CA ALA A 200 0.04 18.30 -4.22
C ALA A 200 0.94 19.34 -3.55
N ASP A 201 0.40 20.04 -2.56
CA ASP A 201 1.14 21.07 -1.83
C ASP A 201 2.35 20.47 -1.07
N ASN A 202 3.47 21.19 -1.14
CA ASN A 202 4.71 20.89 -0.44
C ASN A 202 5.24 22.09 0.35
N SER A 203 4.43 23.14 0.54
CA SER A 203 4.82 24.39 1.18
C SER A 203 4.24 24.59 2.57
N VAL A 204 3.19 23.85 2.91
CA VAL A 204 2.53 23.88 4.23
C VAL A 204 2.34 22.47 4.76
N LEU A 205 2.39 22.33 6.08
CA LEU A 205 2.07 21.07 6.73
C LEU A 205 0.56 20.80 6.67
N VAL A 206 0.21 19.52 6.59
CA VAL A 206 -1.18 19.11 6.82
C VAL A 206 -1.53 19.39 8.29
N THR A 207 -2.71 19.98 8.54
CA THR A 207 -3.12 20.37 9.90
C THR A 207 -3.00 19.21 10.89
N GLY A 208 -2.20 19.42 11.95
CA GLY A 208 -1.96 18.42 13.00
C GLY A 208 -1.03 17.29 12.60
N LYS A 209 -0.26 17.44 11.51
CA LYS A 209 0.70 16.47 11.00
C LYS A 209 2.08 17.09 10.83
N ASN A 210 3.08 16.22 10.76
CA ASN A 210 4.49 16.58 10.62
C ASN A 210 5.00 16.51 9.17
N TYR A 211 4.08 16.43 8.20
CA TYR A 211 4.36 16.27 6.79
C TYR A 211 3.51 17.21 5.94
N THR A 212 3.99 17.54 4.75
CA THR A 212 3.18 18.12 3.68
C THR A 212 2.35 17.04 2.97
N ALA A 213 1.42 17.47 2.11
CA ALA A 213 0.62 16.52 1.34
C ALA A 213 1.47 15.73 0.33
N MET A 214 2.42 16.38 -0.35
CA MET A 214 3.30 15.70 -1.32
C MET A 214 4.22 14.67 -0.64
N GLU A 215 4.76 15.04 0.52
CA GLU A 215 5.59 14.15 1.35
C GLU A 215 4.84 12.88 1.73
N HIS A 216 3.66 13.03 2.31
CA HIS A 216 2.83 11.90 2.71
C HIS A 216 2.45 11.01 1.53
N HIS A 217 2.05 11.60 0.38
CA HIS A 217 1.76 10.80 -0.80
C HIS A 217 2.98 9.98 -1.30
N TRP A 218 4.18 10.54 -1.21
CA TRP A 218 5.40 9.80 -1.55
C TRP A 218 5.63 8.63 -0.59
N ASP A 219 5.44 8.87 0.71
CA ASP A 219 5.57 7.85 1.76
C ASP A 219 4.51 6.73 1.59
N GLU A 220 3.28 7.08 1.22
CA GLU A 220 2.24 6.11 0.90
C GLU A 220 2.62 5.20 -0.28
N ALA A 221 3.33 5.70 -1.30
CA ALA A 221 3.90 4.85 -2.36
C ALA A 221 4.92 3.86 -1.78
N TYR A 222 5.82 4.30 -0.91
CA TYR A 222 6.78 3.41 -0.24
C TYR A 222 6.06 2.33 0.59
N GLY A 223 5.02 2.73 1.33
CA GLY A 223 4.22 1.83 2.18
C GLY A 223 3.52 0.68 1.44
N TYR A 224 3.17 0.87 0.16
CA TYR A 224 2.62 -0.21 -0.68
C TYR A 224 3.69 -1.18 -1.17
N LEU A 225 4.96 -0.75 -1.27
CA LEU A 225 6.07 -1.63 -1.61
C LEU A 225 6.53 -2.43 -0.39
N THR A 226 6.71 -1.75 0.75
CA THR A 226 7.21 -2.37 1.98
C THR A 226 6.78 -1.60 3.23
N GLY A 227 6.73 -2.31 4.37
CA GLY A 227 6.55 -1.71 5.70
C GLY A 227 7.86 -1.54 6.47
N ASN A 228 9.00 -1.85 5.85
CA ASN A 228 10.29 -1.94 6.51
C ASN A 228 11.03 -0.60 6.54
N ALA A 229 11.98 -0.45 7.46
CA ALA A 229 12.80 0.76 7.58
C ALA A 229 13.77 0.95 6.40
N TYR A 230 14.03 -0.10 5.62
CA TYR A 230 14.77 -0.06 4.38
C TYR A 230 14.35 -1.24 3.51
N PHE A 231 14.68 -1.19 2.21
CA PHE A 231 14.33 -2.24 1.26
C PHE A 231 15.56 -2.69 0.46
N PRO A 232 15.77 -4.00 0.27
CA PRO A 232 15.07 -5.11 0.93
C PRO A 232 15.61 -5.36 2.35
N MET A 233 14.74 -5.81 3.26
CA MET A 233 15.11 -6.11 4.65
C MET A 233 15.11 -7.61 4.96
N LYS A 234 16.23 -8.09 5.51
CA LYS A 234 16.34 -9.44 6.07
C LYS A 234 15.56 -9.55 7.37
N ASP A 235 15.02 -10.74 7.65
CA ASP A 235 14.40 -11.02 8.94
C ASP A 235 15.49 -11.09 10.03
N PRO A 236 15.44 -10.24 11.07
CA PRO A 236 16.41 -10.28 12.17
C PRO A 236 16.40 -11.60 12.95
N ALA A 237 15.27 -12.31 12.96
CA ALA A 237 15.13 -13.60 13.65
C ALA A 237 15.58 -14.78 12.77
N ASP A 238 15.70 -14.59 11.46
CA ASP A 238 16.11 -15.62 10.51
C ASP A 238 16.77 -15.00 9.27
N ALA A 239 18.10 -14.95 9.26
CA ALA A 239 18.87 -14.37 8.17
C ALA A 239 18.68 -15.07 6.81
N THR A 240 18.05 -16.24 6.75
CA THR A 240 17.69 -16.91 5.48
C THR A 240 16.44 -16.29 4.85
N LYS A 241 15.58 -15.65 5.66
CA LYS A 241 14.31 -15.05 5.25
C LYS A 241 14.42 -13.55 5.00
N TRP A 242 13.42 -13.03 4.30
CA TRP A 242 13.24 -11.62 4.01
C TRP A 242 11.87 -11.19 4.53
N LEU A 243 11.77 -9.95 5.02
CA LEU A 243 10.51 -9.39 5.50
C LEU A 243 9.61 -8.89 4.37
N GLU A 244 10.12 -8.89 3.13
CA GLU A 244 9.35 -8.44 1.97
C GLU A 244 8.23 -9.39 1.60
N SER A 245 7.08 -8.83 1.27
CA SER A 245 5.87 -9.57 0.89
C SER A 245 5.34 -9.10 -0.46
N TYR A 246 4.57 -9.94 -1.15
CA TYR A 246 3.86 -9.58 -2.38
C TYR A 246 4.75 -8.89 -3.42
N LEU A 247 4.40 -7.68 -3.86
CA LEU A 247 5.15 -6.91 -4.86
C LEU A 247 6.60 -6.68 -4.41
N GLY A 248 6.83 -6.32 -3.14
CA GLY A 248 8.17 -6.18 -2.58
C GLY A 248 8.99 -7.47 -2.69
N SER A 249 8.38 -8.64 -2.52
CA SER A 249 9.08 -9.91 -2.72
C SER A 249 9.50 -10.12 -4.17
N TYR A 250 8.67 -9.72 -5.15
CA TYR A 250 9.01 -9.83 -6.57
C TYR A 250 10.15 -8.89 -6.94
N VAL A 251 10.06 -7.62 -6.53
CA VAL A 251 11.12 -6.63 -6.76
C VAL A 251 12.44 -7.11 -6.16
N ARG A 252 12.42 -7.65 -4.94
CA ARG A 252 13.61 -8.20 -4.28
C ARG A 252 14.21 -9.40 -5.01
N GLN A 253 13.40 -10.23 -5.65
CA GLN A 253 13.88 -11.43 -6.37
C GLN A 253 14.53 -11.09 -7.72
N VAL A 254 14.26 -9.92 -8.29
CA VAL A 254 14.82 -9.54 -9.59
C VAL A 254 16.18 -8.84 -9.39
N GLY A 255 17.24 -9.63 -9.60
CA GLY A 255 18.62 -9.16 -9.62
C GLY A 255 19.14 -8.83 -11.03
N ALA A 256 20.44 -8.52 -11.11
CA ALA A 256 21.10 -8.23 -12.37
C ALA A 256 20.98 -9.41 -13.37
N PRO A 257 20.86 -9.14 -14.68
CA PRO A 257 20.88 -7.82 -15.33
C PRO A 257 19.51 -7.11 -15.38
N TYR A 258 18.44 -7.72 -14.84
CA TYR A 258 17.06 -7.28 -15.08
C TYR A 258 16.50 -6.34 -14.00
N GLY A 259 17.12 -6.29 -12.82
CA GLY A 259 16.74 -5.40 -11.74
C GLY A 259 17.82 -5.24 -10.69
N ASN A 260 17.62 -4.26 -9.81
CA ASN A 260 18.45 -4.05 -8.64
C ASN A 260 17.57 -3.50 -7.51
N PRO A 261 17.14 -4.32 -6.54
CA PRO A 261 16.22 -3.89 -5.49
C PRO A 261 16.81 -2.78 -4.60
N THR A 262 18.14 -2.72 -4.48
CA THR A 262 18.84 -1.66 -3.77
C THR A 262 18.64 -0.29 -4.44
N GLU A 263 18.70 -0.24 -5.77
CA GLU A 263 18.48 1.00 -6.53
C GLU A 263 17.03 1.48 -6.46
N VAL A 264 16.08 0.55 -6.33
CA VAL A 264 14.67 0.91 -6.09
C VAL A 264 14.56 1.65 -4.76
N TYR A 265 15.21 1.14 -3.70
CA TYR A 265 15.19 1.79 -2.40
C TYR A 265 15.90 3.14 -2.41
N LEU A 266 17.07 3.23 -3.04
CA LEU A 266 17.78 4.50 -3.21
C LEU A 266 16.93 5.53 -3.98
N SER A 267 16.16 5.10 -4.98
CA SER A 267 15.23 5.97 -5.70
C SER A 267 14.14 6.53 -4.77
N PHE A 268 13.58 5.70 -3.88
CA PHE A 268 12.61 6.17 -2.87
C PHE A 268 13.23 7.17 -1.88
N LEU A 269 14.46 6.92 -1.41
CA LEU A 269 15.17 7.83 -0.50
C LEU A 269 15.51 9.16 -1.19
N HIS A 270 16.11 9.10 -2.38
CA HIS A 270 16.50 10.29 -3.14
C HIS A 270 15.29 11.12 -3.55
N GLY A 271 14.19 10.48 -3.95
CA GLY A 271 12.98 11.21 -4.32
C GLY A 271 12.27 11.84 -3.13
N ARG A 272 12.23 11.17 -1.96
CA ARG A 272 11.69 11.78 -0.72
C ARG A 272 12.56 12.94 -0.25
N ALA A 273 13.88 12.82 -0.33
CA ALA A 273 14.82 13.91 -0.04
C ALA A 273 14.69 15.05 -1.07
N ALA A 274 14.42 14.75 -2.33
CA ALA A 274 14.19 15.76 -3.36
C ALA A 274 12.93 16.58 -3.08
N ILE A 275 11.87 15.98 -2.52
CA ILE A 275 10.69 16.70 -2.06
C ILE A 275 11.06 17.68 -0.93
N VAL A 276 11.81 17.22 0.09
CA VAL A 276 12.31 18.10 1.17
C VAL A 276 13.16 19.25 0.61
N ASN A 277 14.04 18.94 -0.35
CA ASN A 277 14.95 19.91 -0.98
C ASN A 277 14.27 20.83 -2.00
N ASN A 278 12.97 20.65 -2.27
CA ASN A 278 12.22 21.31 -3.34
C ASN A 278 12.83 21.12 -4.75
N ASP A 279 13.47 19.96 -5.00
CA ASP A 279 14.10 19.57 -6.25
C ASP A 279 13.18 18.65 -7.07
N MET A 280 12.23 19.27 -7.78
CA MET A 280 11.21 18.53 -8.53
C MET A 280 11.77 17.73 -9.72
N ASN A 281 12.94 18.13 -10.25
CA ASN A 281 13.59 17.41 -11.35
C ASN A 281 14.14 16.06 -10.88
N THR A 282 14.85 16.05 -9.76
CA THR A 282 15.32 14.79 -9.14
C THR A 282 14.14 13.92 -8.73
N LYS A 283 13.11 14.49 -8.10
CA LYS A 283 11.87 13.77 -7.75
C LYS A 283 11.28 13.04 -8.97
N ASN A 284 11.08 13.75 -10.08
CA ASN A 284 10.50 13.19 -11.29
C ASN A 284 11.39 12.10 -11.92
N THR A 285 12.71 12.27 -11.83
CA THR A 285 13.67 11.25 -12.28
C THR A 285 13.52 9.98 -11.45
N GLN A 286 13.39 10.10 -10.13
CA GLN A 286 13.21 8.93 -9.26
C GLN A 286 11.85 8.24 -9.44
N ILE A 287 10.78 8.98 -9.74
CA ILE A 287 9.48 8.38 -10.12
C ILE A 287 9.65 7.48 -11.36
N ALA A 288 10.34 7.97 -12.39
CA ALA A 288 10.58 7.19 -13.61
C ALA A 288 11.41 5.92 -13.31
N ASN A 289 12.46 6.04 -12.49
CA ASN A 289 13.30 4.91 -12.08
C ASN A 289 12.48 3.85 -11.34
N ILE A 290 11.65 4.26 -10.37
CA ILE A 290 10.80 3.35 -9.59
C ILE A 290 9.83 2.62 -10.54
N ARG A 291 9.08 3.33 -11.38
CA ARG A 291 8.12 2.72 -12.30
C ARG A 291 8.77 1.68 -13.21
N VAL A 292 9.88 2.03 -13.87
CA VAL A 292 10.61 1.11 -14.74
C VAL A 292 11.07 -0.14 -13.98
N ALA A 293 11.57 0.02 -12.75
CA ALA A 293 12.04 -1.10 -11.96
C ALA A 293 10.89 -2.03 -11.52
N LEU A 294 9.75 -1.47 -11.10
CA LEU A 294 8.58 -2.26 -10.69
C LEU A 294 7.95 -3.01 -11.87
N GLU A 295 7.82 -2.35 -13.03
CA GLU A 295 7.32 -2.97 -14.26
C GLU A 295 8.21 -4.13 -14.71
N LYS A 296 9.54 -3.91 -14.73
CA LYS A 296 10.52 -4.97 -15.03
C LYS A 296 10.41 -6.11 -14.03
N ALA A 297 10.27 -5.83 -12.74
CA ALA A 297 10.14 -6.87 -11.73
C ALA A 297 8.93 -7.79 -11.99
N VAL A 298 7.76 -7.20 -12.26
CA VAL A 298 6.55 -7.96 -12.58
C VAL A 298 6.74 -8.77 -13.87
N ALA A 299 7.27 -8.16 -14.93
CA ALA A 299 7.51 -8.84 -16.20
C ALA A 299 8.50 -10.01 -16.06
N THR A 300 9.63 -9.81 -15.37
CA THR A 300 10.65 -10.85 -15.16
C THR A 300 10.09 -12.03 -14.37
N ILE A 301 9.30 -11.78 -13.31
CA ILE A 301 8.69 -12.85 -12.53
C ILE A 301 7.63 -13.60 -13.35
N ALA A 302 6.82 -12.89 -14.14
CA ALA A 302 5.86 -13.53 -15.05
C ALA A 302 6.55 -14.45 -16.05
N VAL A 303 7.62 -13.98 -16.71
CA VAL A 303 8.44 -14.79 -17.62
C VAL A 303 9.07 -15.98 -16.89
N SER A 304 9.55 -15.80 -15.66
CA SER A 304 10.09 -16.90 -14.84
C SER A 304 9.05 -17.99 -14.58
N TYR A 305 7.78 -17.65 -14.35
CA TYR A 305 6.73 -18.63 -14.19
C TYR A 305 6.38 -19.35 -15.49
N LEU A 306 6.32 -18.64 -16.62
CA LEU A 306 6.12 -19.26 -17.94
C LEU A 306 7.25 -20.23 -18.26
N ASN A 307 8.51 -19.89 -17.97
CA ASN A 307 9.64 -20.79 -18.19
C ASN A 307 9.67 -22.00 -17.24
N LYS A 308 8.95 -21.92 -16.10
CA LYS A 308 8.79 -23.04 -15.16
C LYS A 308 7.59 -23.92 -15.50
N SER A 309 6.72 -23.54 -16.43
CA SER A 309 5.61 -24.40 -16.82
C SER A 309 6.20 -25.67 -17.44
N LYS A 310 5.99 -26.80 -16.77
CA LYS A 310 6.29 -28.11 -17.32
C LYS A 310 5.23 -28.41 -18.38
N THR A 311 5.67 -28.80 -19.57
CA THR A 311 4.85 -29.54 -20.53
C THR A 311 4.55 -30.94 -20.01
#